data_AF-A0A6A6NJ71-F1
#
_entry.id   AF-A0A6A6NJ71-F1
#
_cell.length_a   1.000
_cell.length_b   1.000
_cell.length_c   1.000
_cell.angle_alpha   90.00
_cell.angle_beta   90.00
_cell.angle_gamma   90.00
#
_symmetry.space_group_name_H-M   'P 1'
#
loop_
_entity.id
_entity.type
_entity.pdbx_description
1 polymer ?
#
loop_
_entity_poly.entity_id
_entity_poly.type
_entity_poly.pdbx_seq_one_letter_code
_entity_poly.pdbx_strand_id
1 'polypeptide(L)'
;MPLRGGYLIGNVNPARMDFRWFLVGNCIAILSYLVTPAQATAIMDLVEERWEDLIGEMPLKVTYPALEGHEWRIVTGCGPKNTRWSYHNGGSWPACIKVGRPQIAKLAVELVEHRLSKDGWPEYYDGKTGRYVGKQARKYQTWSIAGYLVAKMMIENPSNLLIISLEEDKKIVKPSIARSASF
;
A
#
# COMPACT_ATOMS: atom_id res chain seq x y z
N MET A 1 -7.13 8.38 13.05
CA MET A 1 -7.77 7.09 12.73
C MET A 1 -9.26 7.30 12.57
N PRO A 2 -9.93 6.66 11.58
CA PRO A 2 -11.38 6.62 11.47
C PRO A 2 -12.03 5.80 12.61
N LEU A 3 -13.36 5.91 12.76
CA LEU A 3 -14.14 5.06 13.68
C LEU A 3 -14.20 3.60 13.22
N ARG A 4 -14.13 3.37 11.90
CA ARG A 4 -14.08 2.06 11.27
C ARG A 4 -12.80 1.90 10.48
N GLY A 5 -12.15 0.76 10.65
CA GLY A 5 -10.93 0.41 9.92
C GLY A 5 -9.67 0.39 10.80
N GLY A 6 -8.62 -0.21 10.26
CA GLY A 6 -7.36 -0.42 10.97
C GLY A 6 -6.30 -0.97 10.03
N TYR A 7 -5.06 -1.05 10.50
CA TYR A 7 -3.95 -1.56 9.68
C TYR A 7 -2.85 -2.14 10.56
N LEU A 8 -1.95 -2.90 9.94
CA LEU A 8 -0.73 -3.36 10.61
C LEU A 8 0.28 -2.20 10.66
N ILE A 9 0.70 -1.83 11.86
CA ILE A 9 1.72 -0.80 12.07
C ILE A 9 3.05 -1.18 11.41
N GLY A 10 3.79 -0.17 10.93
CA GLY A 10 4.94 -0.38 10.06
C GLY A 10 6.12 -1.09 10.71
N ASN A 11 6.32 -0.92 12.02
CA ASN A 11 7.42 -1.56 12.75
C ASN A 11 7.15 -1.64 14.26
N VAL A 12 7.64 -2.70 14.91
CA VAL A 12 7.58 -2.93 16.36
C VAL A 12 8.90 -3.50 16.84
N ASN A 13 9.56 -2.80 17.77
CA ASN A 13 10.79 -3.20 18.44
C ASN A 13 10.71 -2.80 19.93
N PRO A 14 11.63 -3.29 20.79
CA PRO A 14 11.74 -2.79 22.16
C PRO A 14 11.82 -1.27 22.21
N ALA A 15 10.90 -0.65 22.95
CA ALA A 15 10.77 0.81 23.09
C ALA A 15 10.57 1.60 21.78
N ARG A 16 10.18 0.97 20.67
CA ARG A 16 9.95 1.66 19.39
C ARG A 16 8.79 1.06 18.60
N MET A 17 7.84 1.91 18.24
CA MET A 17 6.77 1.58 17.29
C MET A 17 6.74 2.62 16.17
N ASP A 18 6.66 2.16 14.93
CA ASP A 18 6.42 3.02 13.77
C ASP A 18 4.95 2.94 13.37
N PHE A 19 4.20 3.99 13.70
CA PHE A 19 2.78 4.11 13.42
C PHE A 19 2.47 4.59 12.00
N ARG A 20 3.42 4.53 11.07
CA ARG A 20 3.09 4.80 9.66
C ARG A 20 2.40 3.59 9.04
N TRP A 21 1.45 3.87 8.16
CA TRP A 21 0.84 2.87 7.29
C TRP A 21 1.79 2.57 6.13
N PHE A 22 1.89 1.30 5.75
CA PHE A 22 2.69 0.86 4.60
C PHE A 22 1.85 -0.02 3.68
N LEU A 23 1.76 0.37 2.41
CA LEU A 23 0.92 -0.29 1.41
C LEU A 23 1.28 -1.77 1.26
N VAL A 24 2.52 -2.05 0.86
CA VAL A 24 2.96 -3.40 0.48
C VAL A 24 2.79 -4.37 1.64
N GLY A 25 3.13 -3.97 2.87
CA GLY A 25 2.97 -4.82 4.06
C GLY A 25 1.52 -5.20 4.31
N ASN A 26 0.59 -4.24 4.23
CA ASN A 26 -0.82 -4.50 4.43
C ASN A 26 -1.43 -5.33 3.27
N CYS A 27 -1.05 -5.05 2.02
CA CYS A 27 -1.49 -5.84 0.86
C CYS A 27 -1.00 -7.28 0.91
N ILE A 28 0.29 -7.50 1.20
CA ILE A 28 0.86 -8.85 1.32
C ILE A 28 0.20 -9.60 2.47
N ALA A 29 -0.06 -8.95 3.61
CA ALA A 29 -0.71 -9.60 4.73
C ALA A 29 -2.12 -10.12 4.39
N ILE A 30 -2.87 -9.39 3.57
CA ILE A 30 -4.17 -9.85 3.02
C ILE A 30 -3.97 -10.95 1.98
N LEU A 31 -2.93 -10.84 1.13
CA LEU A 31 -2.62 -11.83 0.11
C LEU A 31 -2.26 -13.19 0.69
N SER A 32 -1.43 -13.20 1.74
CA SER A 32 -0.86 -14.40 2.36
C SER A 32 -1.73 -15.00 3.47
N TYR A 33 -2.93 -14.46 3.71
CA TYR A 33 -3.79 -14.88 4.82
C TYR A 33 -3.14 -14.71 6.21
N LEU A 34 -2.19 -13.78 6.35
CA LEU A 34 -1.57 -13.45 7.63
C LEU A 34 -2.54 -12.72 8.58
N VAL A 35 -3.42 -11.90 8.01
CA VAL A 35 -4.49 -11.23 8.75
C VAL A 35 -5.78 -12.01 8.68
N THR A 36 -6.55 -11.96 9.76
CA THR A 36 -7.91 -12.52 9.80
C THR A 36 -8.84 -11.82 8.78
N PRO A 37 -9.95 -12.46 8.37
CA PRO A 37 -10.94 -11.81 7.50
C PRO A 37 -11.47 -10.48 8.05
N ALA A 38 -11.65 -10.37 9.36
CA ALA A 38 -12.06 -9.13 10.03
C ALA A 38 -11.00 -8.03 9.90
N GLN A 39 -9.72 -8.36 10.08
CA GLN A 39 -8.61 -7.41 9.90
C GLN A 39 -8.44 -7.02 8.43
N ALA A 40 -8.56 -7.96 7.48
CA ALA A 40 -8.55 -7.64 6.06
C ALA A 40 -9.67 -6.67 5.69
N THR A 41 -10.87 -6.88 6.22
CA THR A 41 -12.01 -5.96 6.07
C THR A 41 -11.69 -4.59 6.68
N ALA A 42 -11.11 -4.55 7.88
CA ALA A 42 -10.73 -3.29 8.54
C ALA A 42 -9.64 -2.51 7.76
N ILE A 43 -8.70 -3.19 7.13
CA ILE A 43 -7.71 -2.55 6.24
C ILE A 43 -8.41 -1.90 5.05
N MET A 44 -9.40 -2.58 4.47
CA MET A 44 -10.14 -1.99 3.34
C MET A 44 -11.07 -0.87 3.76
N ASP A 45 -11.73 -0.98 4.91
CA ASP A 45 -12.52 0.12 5.50
C ASP A 45 -11.63 1.36 5.72
N LEU A 46 -10.39 1.18 6.19
CA LEU A 46 -9.44 2.29 6.34
C LEU A 46 -9.12 2.97 5.00
N VAL A 47 -8.89 2.19 3.94
CA VAL A 47 -8.59 2.75 2.61
C VAL A 47 -9.77 3.56 2.06
N GLU A 48 -11.00 3.09 2.24
CA GLU A 48 -12.20 3.84 1.87
C GLU A 48 -12.37 5.11 2.72
N GLU A 49 -12.26 5.00 4.04
CA GLU A 49 -12.41 6.11 4.99
C GLU A 49 -11.31 7.17 4.89
N ARG A 50 -10.15 6.81 4.33
CA ARG A 50 -8.98 7.69 4.14
C ARG A 50 -8.53 7.71 2.69
N TRP A 51 -9.49 7.66 1.76
CA TRP A 51 -9.23 7.66 0.32
C TRP A 51 -8.34 8.83 -0.12
N GLU A 52 -8.68 10.06 0.27
CA GLU A 52 -7.89 11.26 -0.10
C GLU A 52 -6.44 11.20 0.39
N ASP A 53 -6.19 10.59 1.55
CA ASP A 53 -4.87 10.47 2.15
C ASP A 53 -4.03 9.34 1.53
N LEU A 54 -4.65 8.18 1.28
CA LEU A 54 -3.96 6.94 0.87
C LEU A 54 -3.96 6.72 -0.65
N ILE A 55 -4.95 7.27 -1.34
CA ILE A 55 -5.12 7.23 -2.80
C ILE A 55 -4.93 8.62 -3.41
N GLY A 56 -5.72 9.60 -2.97
CA GLY A 56 -5.75 10.93 -3.56
C GLY A 56 -6.08 10.90 -5.07
N GLU A 57 -5.33 11.66 -5.85
CA GLU A 57 -5.46 11.76 -7.31
C GLU A 57 -4.63 10.70 -8.06
N MET A 58 -3.77 9.95 -7.36
CA MET A 58 -2.94 8.90 -7.97
C MET A 58 -2.72 7.75 -6.98
N PRO A 59 -3.34 6.58 -7.19
CA PRO A 59 -3.07 5.41 -6.38
C PRO A 59 -1.64 4.89 -6.62
N LEU A 60 -0.91 4.39 -5.63
CA LEU A 60 -1.19 4.40 -4.19
C LEU A 60 -0.02 5.00 -3.43
N LYS A 61 -0.30 5.63 -2.28
CA LYS A 61 0.78 5.98 -1.35
C LYS A 61 1.59 4.74 -0.98
N VAL A 62 2.91 4.84 -1.04
CA VAL A 62 3.78 3.76 -0.55
C VAL A 62 3.77 3.69 0.99
N THR A 63 3.64 4.86 1.63
CA THR A 63 3.51 5.01 3.07
C THR A 63 2.76 6.30 3.41
N TYR A 64 2.17 6.36 4.60
CA TYR A 64 1.51 7.55 5.12
C TYR A 64 1.64 7.65 6.65
N PRO A 65 1.86 8.86 7.23
CA PRO A 65 2.20 10.11 6.54
C PRO A 65 3.68 10.15 6.10
N ALA A 66 4.06 11.21 5.38
CA ALA A 66 5.47 11.51 5.12
C ALA A 66 6.16 12.06 6.38
N LEU A 67 7.44 11.74 6.52
CA LEU A 67 8.34 12.33 7.49
C LEU A 67 8.66 13.77 7.08
N GLU A 68 8.65 14.69 8.05
CA GLU A 68 8.86 16.12 7.83
C GLU A 68 9.83 16.72 8.87
N GLY A 69 10.40 17.89 8.58
CA GLY A 69 11.18 18.67 9.53
C GLY A 69 12.34 17.90 10.19
N HIS A 70 12.35 17.85 11.52
CA HIS A 70 13.39 17.15 12.28
C HIS A 70 13.35 15.63 12.09
N GLU A 71 12.15 15.04 12.00
CA GLU A 71 12.00 13.60 11.82
C GLU A 71 12.59 13.16 10.48
N TRP A 72 12.32 13.91 9.41
CA TRP A 72 12.93 13.67 8.10
C TRP A 72 14.46 13.76 8.16
N ARG A 73 15.01 14.81 8.79
CA ARG A 73 16.46 15.00 8.92
C ARG A 73 17.12 13.81 9.62
N ILE A 74 16.53 13.38 10.74
CA ILE A 74 17.08 12.30 11.59
C ILE A 74 16.92 10.93 10.91
N VAL A 75 15.70 10.59 10.49
CA VAL A 75 15.37 9.24 10.00
C VAL A 75 15.94 8.97 8.61
N THR A 76 15.96 9.99 7.73
CA THR A 76 16.42 9.81 6.35
C THR A 76 17.88 10.24 6.14
N GLY A 77 18.53 10.84 7.13
CA GLY A 77 19.87 11.43 6.97
C GLY A 77 19.89 12.58 5.97
N CYS A 78 18.83 13.41 5.95
CA CYS A 78 18.65 14.51 4.98
C CYS A 78 18.65 14.07 3.50
N GLY A 79 18.19 12.84 3.20
CA GLY A 79 18.24 12.26 1.86
C GLY A 79 17.43 13.05 0.81
N PRO A 80 18.05 13.69 -0.20
CA PRO A 80 17.39 14.69 -1.07
C PRO A 80 16.39 14.10 -2.07
N LYS A 81 16.38 12.77 -2.26
CA LYS A 81 15.39 12.05 -3.08
C LYS A 81 14.09 11.77 -2.32
N ASN A 82 14.15 11.67 -0.99
CA ASN A 82 13.04 11.32 -0.11
C ASN A 82 12.48 12.56 0.61
N THR A 83 12.36 13.69 -0.10
CA THR A 83 11.74 14.90 0.45
C THR A 83 10.28 14.65 0.82
N ARG A 84 9.64 15.63 1.48
CA ARG A 84 8.24 15.58 1.88
C ARG A 84 7.33 15.13 0.70
N TRP A 85 6.55 14.07 0.90
CA TRP A 85 5.62 13.48 -0.08
C TRP A 85 6.29 13.11 -1.41
N SER A 86 7.52 12.60 -1.36
CA SER A 86 8.31 12.24 -2.54
C SER A 86 8.90 10.86 -2.43
N TYR A 87 8.96 10.15 -3.56
CA TYR A 87 9.61 8.84 -3.69
C TYR A 87 9.16 7.87 -2.57
N HIS A 88 10.08 7.40 -1.72
CA HIS A 88 9.72 6.49 -0.61
C HIS A 88 9.07 7.19 0.59
N ASN A 89 9.19 8.52 0.69
CA ASN A 89 8.64 9.31 1.79
C ASN A 89 7.26 9.87 1.46
N GLY A 90 6.29 8.97 1.28
CA GLY A 90 4.90 9.32 0.99
C GLY A 90 4.61 9.66 -0.48
N GLY A 91 5.47 9.23 -1.41
CA GLY A 91 5.16 9.26 -2.84
C GLY A 91 4.03 8.28 -3.20
N SER A 92 3.36 8.54 -4.32
CA SER A 92 2.34 7.66 -4.91
C SER A 92 2.97 6.81 -6.01
N TRP A 93 2.80 5.49 -5.93
CA TRP A 93 3.41 4.50 -6.82
C TRP A 93 2.29 3.74 -7.54
N PRO A 94 2.18 3.84 -8.87
CA PRO A 94 1.14 3.16 -9.64
C PRO A 94 1.36 1.63 -9.59
N ALA A 95 0.62 0.93 -8.72
CA ALA A 95 0.71 -0.51 -8.53
C ALA A 95 -0.65 -1.15 -8.23
N CYS A 96 -0.76 -2.47 -8.40
CA CYS A 96 -1.95 -3.25 -8.06
C CYS A 96 -2.21 -3.30 -6.55
N ILE A 97 -3.49 -3.38 -6.19
CA ILE A 97 -3.94 -3.81 -4.86
C ILE A 97 -4.69 -5.14 -5.02
N LYS A 98 -4.38 -6.14 -4.18
CA LYS A 98 -5.33 -7.22 -3.92
C LYS A 98 -6.45 -6.65 -3.07
N VAL A 99 -7.66 -6.64 -3.61
CA VAL A 99 -8.82 -6.22 -2.83
C VAL A 99 -9.91 -7.27 -2.91
N GLY A 100 -10.38 -7.75 -1.75
CA GLY A 100 -11.65 -8.48 -1.65
C GLY A 100 -12.88 -7.58 -1.88
N ARG A 101 -12.70 -6.43 -2.53
CA ARG A 101 -13.65 -5.37 -2.83
C ARG A 101 -13.35 -4.83 -4.23
N PRO A 102 -13.87 -5.48 -5.28
CA PRO A 102 -13.52 -5.15 -6.67
C PRO A 102 -13.89 -3.71 -7.06
N GLN A 103 -14.86 -3.09 -6.39
CA GLN A 103 -15.24 -1.70 -6.63
C GLN A 103 -14.10 -0.71 -6.36
N ILE A 104 -13.33 -0.93 -5.28
CA ILE A 104 -12.18 -0.06 -4.93
C ILE A 104 -11.10 -0.18 -6.01
N ALA A 105 -10.82 -1.40 -6.45
CA ALA A 105 -9.83 -1.65 -7.48
C ALA A 105 -10.22 -0.97 -8.81
N LYS A 106 -11.51 -1.04 -9.19
CA LYS A 106 -12.04 -0.35 -10.38
C LYS A 106 -11.87 1.17 -10.29
N LEU A 107 -12.30 1.78 -9.18
CA LEU A 107 -12.14 3.22 -8.93
C LEU A 107 -10.67 3.66 -9.01
N ALA A 108 -9.76 2.89 -8.40
CA ALA A 108 -8.34 3.17 -8.46
C ALA A 108 -7.79 3.07 -9.89
N VAL A 109 -8.19 2.05 -10.65
CA VAL A 109 -7.77 1.91 -12.06
C VAL A 109 -8.32 3.06 -12.92
N GLU A 110 -9.58 3.46 -12.75
CA GLU A 110 -10.16 4.61 -13.45
C GLU A 110 -9.36 5.90 -13.19
N LEU A 111 -8.96 6.16 -11.95
CA LEU A 111 -8.10 7.30 -11.59
C LEU A 111 -6.74 7.26 -12.32
N VAL A 112 -6.11 6.08 -12.38
CA VAL A 112 -4.83 5.89 -13.09
C VAL A 112 -4.99 6.15 -14.58
N GLU A 113 -6.06 5.62 -15.19
CA GLU A 113 -6.33 5.72 -16.64
C GLU A 113 -6.49 7.18 -17.12
N HIS A 114 -6.93 8.09 -16.25
CA HIS A 114 -7.06 9.51 -16.61
C HIS A 114 -5.73 10.19 -16.98
N ARG A 115 -4.60 9.73 -16.42
CA ARG A 115 -3.32 10.45 -16.47
C ARG A 115 -2.08 9.60 -16.76
N LEU A 116 -2.02 8.33 -16.34
CA LEU A 116 -0.77 7.55 -16.37
C LEU A 116 -0.13 7.48 -17.77
N SER A 117 -0.96 7.27 -18.81
CA SER A 117 -0.49 7.24 -20.20
C SER A 117 -0.07 8.63 -20.70
N LYS A 118 -0.83 9.68 -20.37
CA LYS A 118 -0.54 11.08 -20.75
C LYS A 118 0.76 11.59 -20.14
N ASP A 119 1.05 11.18 -18.90
CA ASP A 119 2.25 11.58 -18.17
C ASP A 119 3.49 10.76 -18.60
N GLY A 120 3.33 9.78 -19.50
CA GLY A 120 4.42 8.97 -20.05
C GLY A 120 4.86 7.83 -19.12
N TRP A 121 3.92 7.21 -18.42
CA TRP A 121 4.15 6.06 -17.53
C TRP A 121 5.27 6.28 -16.50
N PRO A 122 5.18 7.33 -15.66
CA PRO A 122 6.20 7.65 -14.68
C PRO A 122 6.37 6.56 -13.61
N GLU A 123 7.57 6.52 -13.02
CA GLU A 123 7.93 5.62 -11.92
C GLU A 123 7.13 5.89 -10.64
N TYR A 124 6.90 7.16 -10.30
CA TYR A 124 6.15 7.59 -9.12
C TYR A 124 5.64 9.02 -9.28
N TYR A 125 4.76 9.42 -8.37
CA TYR A 125 4.19 10.75 -8.26
C TYR A 125 4.43 11.35 -6.87
N ASP A 126 4.56 12.68 -6.82
CA ASP A 126 4.84 13.45 -5.62
C ASP A 126 3.63 14.30 -5.20
N GLY A 127 3.68 14.76 -3.95
CA GLY A 127 2.68 15.61 -3.32
C GLY A 127 1.66 14.83 -2.51
N LYS A 128 0.94 15.53 -1.62
CA LYS A 128 -0.02 14.93 -0.69
C LYS A 128 -1.04 14.02 -1.39
N THR A 129 -1.58 14.46 -2.52
CA THR A 129 -2.55 13.71 -3.32
C THR A 129 -1.94 12.96 -4.50
N GLY A 130 -0.61 13.01 -4.71
CA GLY A 130 0.04 12.42 -5.89
C GLY A 130 -0.20 13.19 -7.19
N ARG A 131 -0.50 14.49 -7.09
CA ARG A 131 -0.84 15.34 -8.24
C ARG A 131 0.32 15.56 -9.21
N TYR A 132 1.56 15.57 -8.74
CA TYR A 132 2.73 15.93 -9.54
C TYR A 132 3.49 14.68 -9.99
N VAL A 133 4.00 14.64 -11.22
CA VAL A 133 4.96 13.61 -11.62
C VAL A 133 6.19 13.71 -10.70
N GLY A 134 6.72 12.58 -10.26
CA GLY A 134 7.78 12.53 -9.27
C GLY A 134 9.01 13.33 -9.70
N LYS A 135 9.63 14.03 -8.74
CA LYS A 135 10.75 14.96 -8.95
C LYS A 135 11.90 14.38 -9.78
N GLN A 136 12.15 13.08 -9.63
CA GLN A 136 13.15 12.32 -10.38
C GLN A 136 12.54 11.05 -10.99
N ALA A 137 11.24 11.06 -11.31
CA ALA A 137 10.57 9.90 -11.88
C ALA A 137 11.05 9.62 -13.30
N ARG A 138 11.45 8.37 -13.55
CA ARG A 138 11.72 7.90 -14.91
C ARG A 138 10.39 7.67 -15.65
N LYS A 139 10.36 8.00 -16.93
CA LYS A 139 9.24 7.68 -17.83
C LYS A 139 9.35 6.25 -18.34
N TYR A 140 8.23 5.70 -18.81
CA TYR A 140 8.13 4.35 -19.35
C TYR A 140 8.65 3.30 -18.38
N GLN A 141 8.38 3.50 -17.10
CA GLN A 141 8.84 2.60 -16.07
C GLN A 141 8.05 1.27 -16.16
N THR A 142 8.78 0.18 -16.39
CA THR A 142 8.21 -1.13 -16.72
C THR A 142 7.18 -1.62 -15.72
N TRP A 143 7.44 -1.50 -14.42
CA TRP A 143 6.50 -1.97 -13.39
C TRP A 143 5.23 -1.11 -13.25
N SER A 144 5.24 0.15 -13.71
CA SER A 144 4.07 1.04 -13.65
C SER A 144 3.10 0.60 -14.74
N ILE A 145 3.64 0.25 -15.91
CA ILE A 145 2.91 -0.33 -17.02
C ILE A 145 2.39 -1.72 -16.63
N ALA A 146 3.29 -2.61 -16.17
CA ALA A 146 2.94 -3.97 -15.81
C ALA A 146 1.94 -4.03 -14.65
N GLY A 147 2.12 -3.21 -13.61
CA GLY A 147 1.18 -3.09 -12.49
C GLY A 147 -0.21 -2.68 -12.96
N TYR A 148 -0.32 -1.67 -13.83
CA TYR A 148 -1.60 -1.30 -14.43
C TYR A 148 -2.25 -2.46 -15.21
N LEU A 149 -1.49 -3.16 -16.05
CA LEU A 149 -2.01 -4.29 -16.85
C LEU A 149 -2.48 -5.44 -15.96
N VAL A 150 -1.68 -5.82 -14.97
CA VAL A 150 -2.04 -6.88 -14.01
C VAL A 150 -3.31 -6.48 -13.23
N ALA A 151 -3.47 -5.21 -12.87
CA ALA A 151 -4.66 -4.73 -12.16
C ALA A 151 -5.91 -4.95 -13.01
N LYS A 152 -5.85 -4.58 -14.30
CA LYS A 152 -6.95 -4.82 -15.24
C LYS A 152 -7.25 -6.30 -15.41
N MET A 153 -6.23 -7.12 -15.64
CA MET A 153 -6.40 -8.57 -15.79
C MET A 153 -7.01 -9.22 -14.54
N MET A 154 -6.70 -8.74 -13.34
CA MET A 154 -7.30 -9.21 -12.08
C MET A 154 -8.75 -8.74 -11.91
N ILE A 155 -9.09 -7.53 -12.37
CA ILE A 155 -10.46 -7.01 -12.34
C ILE A 155 -11.34 -7.73 -13.36
N GLU A 156 -10.82 -7.99 -14.56
CA GLU A 156 -11.52 -8.69 -15.65
C GLU A 156 -11.77 -10.16 -15.31
N ASN A 157 -10.78 -10.83 -14.71
CA ASN A 157 -10.90 -12.21 -14.25
C ASN A 157 -10.40 -12.37 -12.80
N PRO A 158 -11.29 -12.29 -11.80
CA PRO A 158 -10.93 -12.44 -10.39
C PRO A 158 -10.27 -13.77 -10.03
N SER A 159 -10.45 -14.84 -10.82
CA SER A 159 -9.77 -16.13 -10.60
C SER A 159 -8.25 -16.01 -10.72
N ASN A 160 -7.74 -15.00 -11.42
CA ASN A 160 -6.30 -14.71 -11.51
C ASN A 160 -5.67 -14.36 -10.15
N LEU A 161 -6.47 -13.95 -9.16
CA LEU A 161 -5.97 -13.65 -7.81
C LEU A 161 -5.37 -14.89 -7.13
N LEU A 162 -5.85 -16.09 -7.46
CA LEU A 162 -5.36 -17.36 -6.92
C LEU A 162 -3.88 -17.62 -7.24
N ILE A 163 -3.33 -16.96 -8.26
CA ILE A 163 -1.90 -17.07 -8.62
C ILE A 163 -0.99 -16.49 -7.53
N ILE A 164 -1.46 -15.47 -6.80
CA ILE A 164 -0.65 -14.70 -5.84
C ILE A 164 -1.22 -14.72 -4.41
N SER A 165 -2.35 -15.38 -4.17
CA SER A 165 -2.98 -15.47 -2.85
C SER A 165 -2.90 -16.85 -2.24
N LEU A 166 -2.71 -16.90 -0.93
CA LEU A 166 -2.89 -18.11 -0.13
C LEU A 166 -4.32 -18.21 0.39
N GLU A 167 -4.73 -19.44 0.70
CA GLU A 167 -6.02 -19.75 1.32
C GLU A 167 -5.86 -20.10 2.80
N GLU A 168 -6.97 -20.04 3.54
CA GLU A 168 -7.02 -20.47 4.93
C GLU A 168 -6.65 -21.95 5.07
N ASP A 169 -5.61 -22.25 5.83
CA ASP A 169 -5.32 -23.64 6.20
C ASP A 169 -6.31 -24.10 7.27
N LYS A 170 -7.37 -24.78 6.81
CA LYS A 170 -8.42 -25.38 7.66
C LYS A 170 -7.88 -26.43 8.64
N LYS A 171 -6.59 -26.82 8.56
CA LYS A 171 -5.96 -27.76 9.51
C LYS A 171 -5.36 -27.07 10.74
N ILE A 172 -5.15 -25.75 10.73
CA ILE A 172 -4.54 -24.98 11.84
C ILE A 172 -5.62 -24.28 12.68
N VAL A 173 -6.69 -25.00 13.05
CA VAL A 173 -7.79 -24.41 13.84
C VAL A 173 -7.44 -24.26 15.33
N LYS A 174 -6.34 -24.86 15.80
CA LYS A 174 -5.83 -24.69 17.16
C LYS A 174 -4.30 -24.68 17.22
N PRO A 175 -3.66 -23.51 17.09
CA PRO A 175 -2.26 -23.39 17.48
C PRO A 175 -2.18 -23.52 19.00
N SER A 176 -1.59 -24.61 19.50
CA SER A 176 -1.17 -24.68 20.90
C SER A 176 0.07 -23.80 21.05
N ILE A 177 -0.07 -22.68 21.78
CA ILE A 177 1.10 -21.91 22.19
C ILE A 177 1.79 -22.73 23.28
N ALA A 178 2.86 -23.45 22.92
CA ALA A 178 3.77 -23.99 23.92
C ALA A 178 4.43 -22.79 24.61
N ARG A 179 4.15 -22.61 25.90
CA ARG A 179 4.85 -21.60 26.70
C ARG A 179 6.35 -21.90 26.62
N SER A 180 7.15 -20.89 26.27
CA SER A 180 8.60 -20.97 26.39
C SER A 180 8.93 -21.27 27.86
N ALA A 181 9.59 -22.40 28.12
CA ALA A 181 10.24 -22.66 29.39
C ALA A 181 11.53 -21.84 29.38
N SER A 182 11.48 -20.63 29.93
CA SER A 182 12.68 -19.91 30.31
C SER A 182 13.16 -20.52 31.64
N PHE A 183 14.31 -21.19 31.60
CA PHE A 183 15.09 -21.58 32.78
C PHE A 183 16.04 -20.45 33.18
#